data_AF-A0A3C0WJI0-F1
#
_entry.id   AF-A0A3C0WJI0-F1
#
_cell.length_a   1.000
_cell.length_b   1.000
_cell.length_c   1.000
_cell.angle_alpha   90.00
_cell.angle_beta   90.00
_cell.angle_gamma   90.00
#
_symmetry.space_group_name_H-M   'P 1'
#
loop_
_entity.id
_entity.type
_entity.pdbx_description
1 polymer ?
#
loop_
_entity_poly.entity_id
_entity_poly.type
_entity_poly.pdbx_seq_one_letter_code
_entity_poly.pdbx_strand_id
1 'polypeptide(L)'
;MSENKNSKWSFTTGLGLGLLVGAGMLVGGLVTMRHLQEPTVQINGVQATASNSSETFAVATGPLADGTEGAFFLDFLTGELQVIGYNPRGGAFASHFKRNVFADLAVQPSKKPRLLMVTGR
;
A
#
# COMPACT_ATOMS: atom_id res chain seq x y z
N MET A 1 -65.93 -36.57 4.14
CA MET A 1 -64.51 -36.30 3.88
C MET A 1 -63.97 -35.52 5.09
N SER A 2 -63.28 -36.17 6.04
CA SER A 2 -62.83 -35.54 7.28
C SER A 2 -61.39 -35.03 7.11
N GLU A 3 -61.21 -33.72 7.18
CA GLU A 3 -59.91 -33.06 7.04
C GLU A 3 -59.04 -33.31 8.29
N ASN A 4 -57.88 -33.93 8.11
CA ASN A 4 -56.97 -34.28 9.20
C ASN A 4 -56.27 -33.02 9.77
N LYS A 5 -56.80 -32.51 10.89
CA LYS A 5 -56.30 -31.35 11.64
C LYS A 5 -54.82 -31.48 12.06
N ASN A 6 -54.29 -32.69 12.19
CA ASN A 6 -52.94 -32.95 12.70
C ASN A 6 -51.85 -32.71 11.64
N SER A 7 -52.18 -32.83 10.34
CA SER A 7 -51.23 -32.58 9.24
C SER A 7 -50.84 -31.09 9.14
N LYS A 8 -51.80 -30.18 9.39
CA LYS A 8 -51.55 -28.73 9.36
C LYS A 8 -50.61 -28.29 10.48
N TRP A 9 -50.68 -28.93 11.65
CA TRP A 9 -49.85 -28.60 12.81
C TRP A 9 -48.39 -29.03 12.62
N SER A 10 -48.15 -30.23 12.07
CA SER A 10 -46.80 -30.70 11.74
C SER A 10 -46.11 -29.88 10.66
N PHE A 11 -46.88 -29.31 9.72
CA PHE A 11 -46.33 -28.43 8.68
C PHE A 11 -45.91 -27.07 9.26
N THR A 12 -46.75 -26.48 10.12
CA THR A 12 -46.44 -25.18 10.74
C THR A 12 -45.24 -25.23 11.68
N THR A 13 -45.06 -26.33 12.43
CA THR A 13 -43.91 -26.48 13.33
C THR A 13 -42.61 -26.69 12.56
N GLY A 14 -42.63 -27.50 11.49
CA GLY A 14 -41.47 -27.69 10.61
C GLY A 14 -41.02 -26.41 9.92
N LEU A 15 -41.97 -25.62 9.40
CA LEU A 15 -41.68 -24.35 8.73
C LEU A 15 -41.12 -23.31 9.72
N GLY A 16 -41.65 -23.25 10.94
CA GLY A 16 -41.15 -22.38 12.00
C GLY A 16 -39.71 -22.72 12.44
N LEU A 17 -39.42 -24.01 12.63
CA LEU A 17 -38.06 -24.48 12.97
C LEU A 17 -37.06 -24.21 11.85
N GLY A 18 -37.45 -24.47 10.59
CA GLY A 18 -36.60 -24.19 9.43
C GLY A 18 -36.26 -22.70 9.30
N LEU A 19 -37.24 -21.81 9.52
CA LEU A 19 -37.02 -20.36 9.48
C LEU A 19 -36.07 -19.88 10.59
N LEU A 20 -36.19 -20.42 11.79
CA LEU A 20 -35.30 -20.08 12.91
C LEU A 20 -33.85 -20.49 12.65
N VAL A 21 -33.63 -21.69 12.13
CA VAL A 21 -32.28 -22.16 11.78
C VAL A 21 -31.70 -21.33 10.63
N GLY A 22 -32.50 -21.05 9.60
CA GLY A 22 -32.08 -20.21 8.47
C GLY A 22 -31.73 -18.78 8.90
N ALA A 23 -32.53 -18.18 9.78
CA ALA A 23 -32.25 -16.85 10.32
C ALA A 23 -30.97 -16.84 11.18
N GLY A 24 -30.77 -17.87 12.02
CA GLY A 24 -29.56 -18.02 12.82
C GLY A 24 -28.29 -18.15 11.97
N MET A 25 -28.34 -18.96 10.91
CA MET A 25 -27.23 -19.11 9.96
C MET A 25 -26.94 -17.81 9.18
N LEU A 26 -27.97 -17.08 8.76
CA LEU A 26 -27.80 -15.79 8.09
C LEU A 26 -27.16 -14.75 9.00
N VAL A 27 -27.65 -14.62 10.24
CA VAL A 27 -27.09 -13.68 11.22
C VAL A 27 -25.66 -14.08 11.58
N GLY A 28 -25.42 -15.37 11.85
CA GLY A 28 -24.08 -15.89 12.13
C GLY A 28 -23.11 -15.61 10.99
N GLY A 29 -23.49 -15.90 9.75
CA GLY A 29 -22.68 -15.63 8.56
C GLY A 29 -22.34 -14.14 8.39
N LEU A 30 -23.31 -13.25 8.59
CA LEU A 30 -23.08 -11.80 8.51
C LEU A 30 -22.15 -11.28 9.60
N VAL A 31 -22.30 -11.78 10.83
CA VAL A 31 -21.42 -11.41 11.96
C VAL A 31 -20.00 -11.91 11.72
N THR A 32 -19.84 -13.16 11.27
CA THR A 32 -18.52 -13.72 10.95
C THR A 32 -17.87 -12.97 9.79
N MET A 33 -18.60 -12.61 8.73
CA MET A 33 -18.04 -11.81 7.63
C MET A 33 -17.55 -10.43 8.08
N ARG A 34 -18.23 -9.79 9.04
CA ARG A 34 -17.75 -8.54 9.64
C ARG A 34 -16.52 -8.75 10.52
N HIS A 35 -16.38 -9.90 11.16
CA HIS A 35 -15.27 -10.21 12.06
C HIS A 35 -14.02 -10.68 11.32
N LEU A 36 -14.18 -11.31 10.15
CA LEU A 36 -13.08 -11.66 9.24
C LEU A 36 -12.58 -10.47 8.43
N GLN A 37 -13.15 -9.28 8.64
CA GLN A 37 -12.62 -8.06 8.06
C GLN A 37 -11.29 -7.77 8.77
N GLU A 38 -10.20 -8.23 8.17
CA GLU A 38 -8.86 -7.98 8.69
C GLU A 38 -8.69 -6.48 8.91
N PRO A 39 -8.13 -6.07 10.07
CA PRO A 39 -7.81 -4.67 10.29
C PRO A 39 -6.80 -4.26 9.23
N THR A 40 -7.29 -3.54 8.22
CA THR A 40 -6.44 -2.88 7.25
C THR A 40 -5.68 -1.80 8.02
N VAL A 41 -4.43 -2.10 8.38
CA VAL A 41 -3.54 -1.10 8.96
C VAL A 41 -3.32 -0.07 7.86
N GLN A 42 -4.06 1.02 7.94
CA GLN A 42 -3.89 2.16 7.06
C GLN A 42 -2.59 2.86 7.49
N ILE A 43 -1.48 2.50 6.84
CA ILE A 43 -0.20 3.18 7.02
C ILE A 43 -0.36 4.59 6.43
N ASN A 44 -0.82 5.53 7.26
CA ASN A 44 -0.96 6.93 6.88
C ASN A 44 0.42 7.58 6.85
N GLY A 45 1.05 7.50 5.68
CA GLY A 45 2.34 8.13 5.39
C GLY A 45 3.50 7.29 5.91
N VAL A 46 4.17 6.58 4.99
CA VAL A 46 5.56 6.19 5.23
C VAL A 46 6.36 7.49 5.24
N GLN A 47 7.07 7.78 6.31
CA GLN A 47 7.93 8.95 6.40
C GLN A 47 9.37 8.47 6.60
N ALA A 48 9.99 8.03 5.51
CA ALA A 48 11.37 7.56 5.54
C ALA A 48 12.28 8.64 4.96
N THR A 49 12.81 9.52 5.80
CA THR A 49 13.83 10.50 5.40
C THR A 49 15.18 10.14 5.99
N ALA A 50 16.14 9.88 5.12
CA ALA A 50 17.53 9.66 5.49
C ALA A 50 18.40 10.08 4.30
N SER A 51 19.61 10.54 4.58
CA SER A 51 20.60 10.85 3.55
C SER A 51 21.97 10.40 4.04
N ASN A 52 22.74 9.78 3.16
CA ASN A 52 24.13 9.44 3.42
C ASN A 52 24.95 9.61 2.14
N SER A 53 26.25 9.87 2.28
CA SER A 53 27.15 10.09 1.15
C SER A 53 28.50 9.45 1.39
N SER A 54 29.12 8.97 0.31
CA SER A 54 30.52 8.56 0.25
C SER A 54 31.30 9.55 -0.64
N GLU A 55 32.52 9.18 -1.04
CA GLU A 55 33.37 10.01 -1.89
C GLU A 55 32.89 10.09 -3.34
N THR A 56 32.20 9.06 -3.83
CA THR A 56 31.81 8.92 -5.24
C THR A 56 30.30 8.86 -5.48
N PHE A 57 29.49 8.77 -4.42
CA PHE A 57 28.04 8.69 -4.55
C PHE A 57 27.31 9.21 -3.30
N ALA A 58 26.02 9.48 -3.46
CA ALA A 58 25.11 9.73 -2.35
C ALA A 58 23.82 8.93 -2.51
N VAL A 59 23.19 8.63 -1.37
CA VAL A 59 21.89 7.95 -1.27
C VAL A 59 20.99 8.76 -0.36
N ALA A 60 19.72 8.85 -0.72
CA ALA A 60 18.71 9.43 0.16
C ALA A 60 17.37 8.72 0.01
N THR A 61 16.53 8.83 1.02
CA THR A 61 15.11 8.47 0.95
C THR A 61 14.27 9.70 1.28
N GLY A 62 13.09 9.80 0.68
CA GLY A 62 12.16 10.87 0.98
C GLY A 62 10.91 10.83 0.12
N PRO A 63 9.97 11.77 0.35
CA PRO A 63 8.70 11.78 -0.35
C PRO A 63 8.85 12.10 -1.83
N LEU A 64 8.01 11.46 -2.63
CA LEU A 64 7.70 11.79 -4.02
C LEU A 64 6.23 12.23 -4.12
N ALA A 65 5.77 12.59 -5.31
CA ALA A 65 4.37 12.93 -5.56
C ALA A 65 3.39 11.80 -5.15
N ASP A 66 2.16 12.20 -4.83
CA ASP A 66 1.01 11.33 -4.59
C ASP A 66 1.15 10.31 -3.44
N GLY A 67 2.04 10.58 -2.48
CA GLY A 67 2.27 9.72 -1.32
C GLY A 67 3.10 8.48 -1.64
N THR A 68 3.90 8.54 -2.70
CA THR A 68 4.95 7.57 -3.04
C THR A 68 6.23 7.96 -2.32
N GLU A 69 7.03 7.01 -1.86
CA GLU A 69 8.36 7.27 -1.28
C GLU A 69 9.44 6.94 -2.31
N GLY A 70 10.47 7.78 -2.41
CA GLY A 70 11.59 7.60 -3.33
C GLY A 70 12.85 7.13 -2.62
N ALA A 71 13.58 6.18 -3.24
CA ALA A 71 14.98 5.91 -2.98
C ALA A 71 15.83 6.55 -4.08
N PHE A 72 16.65 7.53 -3.70
CA PHE A 72 17.47 8.36 -4.57
C PHE A 72 18.92 7.87 -4.54
N PHE A 73 19.54 7.76 -5.70
CA PHE A 73 20.95 7.42 -5.86
C PHE A 73 21.61 8.40 -6.83
N LEU A 74 22.66 9.06 -6.38
CA LEU A 74 23.43 10.02 -7.18
C LEU A 74 24.87 9.55 -7.32
N ASP A 75 25.31 9.35 -8.57
CA ASP A 75 26.71 9.08 -8.90
C ASP A 75 27.46 10.39 -9.19
N PHE A 76 28.51 10.66 -8.41
CA PHE A 76 29.32 11.88 -8.55
C PHE A 76 30.32 11.83 -9.71
N LEU A 77 30.56 10.66 -10.31
CA LEU A 77 31.47 10.52 -11.44
C LEU A 77 30.77 10.86 -12.76
N THR A 78 29.52 10.43 -12.92
CA THR A 78 28.73 10.63 -14.14
C THR A 78 27.70 11.75 -14.02
N GLY A 79 27.34 12.14 -12.80
CA GLY A 79 26.23 13.05 -12.53
C GLY A 79 24.86 12.38 -12.72
N GLU A 80 24.79 11.05 -12.82
CA GLU A 80 23.52 10.35 -12.95
C GLU A 80 22.80 10.29 -11.60
N LEU A 81 21.63 10.94 -11.53
CA LEU A 81 20.65 10.81 -10.47
C LEU A 81 19.57 9.82 -10.90
N GLN A 82 19.37 8.78 -10.12
CA GLN A 82 18.30 7.80 -10.29
C GLN A 82 17.37 7.80 -9.08
N VAL A 83 16.08 7.54 -9.31
CA VAL A 83 15.07 7.46 -8.25
C VAL A 83 14.17 6.28 -8.51
N ILE A 84 13.99 5.40 -7.52
CA ILE A 84 13.01 4.32 -7.55
C ILE A 84 11.90 4.67 -6.56
N GLY A 85 10.67 4.80 -7.03
CA GLY A 85 9.51 5.16 -6.22
C GLY A 85 8.71 3.93 -5.78
N TYR A 86 8.51 3.81 -4.48
CA TYR A 86 7.69 2.82 -3.80
C TYR A 86 6.31 3.38 -3.47
N ASN A 87 5.25 2.72 -3.94
CA ASN A 87 3.88 3.05 -3.59
C ASN A 87 3.46 2.21 -2.36
N PRO A 88 3.37 2.80 -1.16
CA PRO A 88 3.01 2.06 0.05
C PRO A 88 1.56 1.57 0.03
N ARG A 89 0.67 2.19 -0.75
CA ARG A 89 -0.73 1.72 -0.87
C ARG A 89 -0.83 0.44 -1.70
N GLY A 90 0.00 0.32 -2.75
CA GLY A 90 0.04 -0.84 -3.63
C GLY A 90 1.06 -1.91 -3.21
N GLY A 91 1.93 -1.61 -2.26
CA GLY A 91 2.99 -2.51 -1.79
C GLY A 91 4.10 -2.79 -2.82
N ALA A 92 4.24 -1.94 -3.85
CA ALA A 92 5.10 -2.21 -5.01
C ALA A 92 5.91 -0.98 -5.43
N PHE A 93 7.06 -1.24 -6.07
CA PHE A 93 7.81 -0.20 -6.78
C PHE A 93 7.10 0.11 -8.10
N ALA A 94 6.72 1.36 -8.28
CA ALA A 94 5.81 1.78 -9.35
C ALA A 94 6.42 2.82 -10.31
N SER A 95 7.54 3.45 -9.92
CA SER A 95 8.15 4.49 -10.74
C SER A 95 9.68 4.42 -10.71
N HIS A 96 10.30 4.80 -11.82
CA HIS A 96 11.74 4.89 -11.96
C HIS A 96 12.08 6.11 -12.82
N PHE A 97 12.90 7.01 -12.29
CA PHE A 97 13.31 8.23 -12.95
C PHE A 97 14.83 8.31 -13.03
N LYS A 98 15.34 8.91 -14.10
CA LYS A 98 16.76 9.20 -14.26
C LYS A 98 16.96 10.62 -14.80
N ARG A 99 17.98 11.31 -14.28
CA ARG A 99 18.40 12.63 -14.78
C ARG A 99 19.90 12.79 -14.64
N ASN A 100 20.54 13.45 -15.60
CA ASN A 100 21.92 13.85 -15.47
C ASN A 100 22.01 15.26 -14.88
N VAL A 101 22.46 15.37 -13.62
CA VAL A 101 22.54 16.66 -12.93
C VAL A 101 23.70 17.53 -13.40
N PHE A 102 24.72 16.97 -14.07
CA PHE A 102 25.78 17.79 -14.66
C PHE A 102 25.27 18.61 -15.83
N ALA A 103 24.36 18.07 -16.62
CA ALA A 103 23.69 18.81 -17.69
C ALA A 103 22.84 19.96 -17.13
N ASP A 104 22.19 19.75 -15.99
CA ASP A 104 21.33 20.76 -15.34
C ASP A 104 22.12 21.84 -14.60
N LEU A 105 23.22 21.45 -13.95
CA LEU A 105 24.03 22.33 -13.12
C LEU A 105 25.24 22.92 -13.89
N ALA A 106 25.34 22.65 -15.20
CA ALA A 106 26.47 23.03 -16.06
C ALA A 106 27.84 22.64 -15.49
N VAL A 107 27.92 21.46 -14.86
CA VAL A 107 29.14 20.96 -14.19
C VAL A 107 30.05 20.28 -15.19
N GLN A 108 31.35 20.59 -15.13
CA GLN A 108 32.36 19.91 -15.94
C GLN A 108 32.86 18.64 -15.23
N PRO A 109 32.70 17.44 -15.79
CA PRO A 109 33.10 16.18 -15.14
C PRO A 109 34.60 16.11 -14.82
N SER A 110 35.44 16.73 -15.66
CA SER A 110 36.89 16.76 -15.52
C SER A 110 37.39 17.48 -14.26
N LYS A 111 36.53 18.24 -13.58
CA LYS A 111 36.88 19.03 -12.39
C LYS A 111 36.63 18.31 -11.06
N LYS A 112 36.22 17.03 -11.06
CA LYS A 112 35.88 16.25 -9.85
C LYS A 112 34.90 17.03 -8.95
N PRO A 113 33.67 17.26 -9.41
CA PRO A 113 32.70 18.05 -8.66
C PRO A 113 32.37 17.42 -7.32
N ARG A 114 32.19 18.25 -6.29
CA ARG A 114 31.68 17.83 -4.99
C ARG A 114 30.19 18.13 -4.95
N LEU A 115 29.38 17.08 -4.86
CA LEU A 115 27.93 17.19 -4.83
C LEU A 115 27.41 16.81 -3.44
N LEU A 116 26.27 17.38 -3.07
CA LEU A 116 25.50 17.05 -1.88
C LEU A 116 24.08 16.70 -2.32
N MET A 117 23.52 15.62 -1.77
CA MET A 117 22.13 15.24 -1.99
C MET A 117 21.40 15.19 -0.65
N VAL A 118 20.28 15.88 -0.58
CA VAL A 118 19.38 15.94 0.57
C VAL A 118 17.95 15.94 0.06
N THR A 119 17.06 15.28 0.78
CA THR A 119 15.62 15.24 0.49
C THR A 119 14.91 16.35 1.27
N GLY A 120 13.96 17.01 0.62
CA GLY A 120 13.09 18.02 1.23
C GLY A 120 11.88 17.40 1.94
N ARG A 121 11.15 18.23 2.70
CA ARG A 121 9.87 17.87 3.30
C ARG A 121 8.74 18.74 2.76
#